data_AF-A0A383UVQ6-F1
#
_entry.id   AF-A0A383UVQ6-F1
#
_cell.length_a   1.000
_cell.length_b   1.000
_cell.length_c   1.000
_cell.angle_alpha   90.00
_cell.angle_beta   90.00
_cell.angle_gamma   90.00
#
_symmetry.space_group_name_H-M   'P 1'
#
loop_
_entity.id
_entity.type
_entity.pdbx_description
1 polymer ?
#
loop_
_entity_poly.entity_id
_entity_poly.type
_entity_poly.pdbx_seq_one_letter_code
_entity_poly.pdbx_strand_id
1 'polypeptide(L)'
;MSDEELGIYCLFLYINGRSLLSLSNEKGDQSQEYVINPDPILKAGTVVSRGTVCYEMRDENAVMKYSWTRSAGQSEMDFMQDACDTEGVVNYPRADKICKTSDHLKGLNFSSAAYWDISGLKPISKGQGEKQPTMPPRIKDRELTRLIVTPRGRRLNTSRTIMEFVEDIRDAIIAHQRLFVEKEVLHGDISDGNIILVSINGLTLNIYKNQF
;
A
#
# COMPACT_ATOMS: atom_id res chain seq x y z
N MET A 1 9.64 -8.59 -26.41
CA MET A 1 9.14 -8.82 -25.05
C MET A 1 8.18 -7.71 -24.74
N SER A 2 6.87 -7.99 -24.76
CA SER A 2 5.83 -7.06 -24.34
C SER A 2 5.78 -6.96 -22.81
N ASP A 3 5.12 -5.92 -22.29
CA ASP A 3 4.93 -5.73 -20.85
C ASP A 3 4.15 -6.91 -20.23
N GLU A 4 3.23 -7.52 -21.00
CA GLU A 4 2.55 -8.77 -20.63
C GLU A 4 3.52 -9.97 -20.56
N GLU A 5 4.47 -10.08 -21.49
CA GLU A 5 5.51 -11.13 -21.48
C GLU A 5 6.51 -10.95 -20.32
N LEU A 6 6.64 -9.72 -19.81
CA LEU A 6 7.49 -9.39 -18.65
C LEU A 6 6.75 -9.52 -17.30
N GLY A 7 5.47 -9.92 -17.31
CA GLY A 7 4.65 -9.99 -16.09
C GLY A 7 4.35 -8.61 -15.49
N ILE A 8 4.52 -7.53 -16.27
CA ILE A 8 4.06 -6.20 -15.90
C ILE A 8 2.55 -6.22 -16.15
N TYR A 9 1.81 -6.59 -15.12
CA TYR A 9 0.35 -6.56 -15.09
C TYR A 9 -0.13 -5.19 -15.57
N CYS A 10 -0.60 -5.07 -16.81
CA CYS A 10 -1.17 -3.83 -17.32
C CYS A 10 -2.55 -3.66 -16.66
N LEU A 11 -2.55 -2.94 -15.54
CA LEU A 11 -3.72 -2.78 -14.67
C LEU A 11 -4.83 -1.92 -15.28
N PHE A 12 -4.54 -1.16 -16.34
CA PHE A 12 -5.44 -0.14 -16.86
C PHE A 12 -5.73 -0.37 -18.34
N LEU A 13 -6.98 -0.19 -18.73
CA LEU A 13 -7.40 -0.11 -20.12
C LEU A 13 -7.34 1.35 -20.57
N TYR A 14 -6.68 1.61 -21.70
CA TYR A 14 -6.66 2.95 -22.28
C TYR A 14 -7.82 3.09 -23.29
N ILE A 15 -8.86 3.83 -22.90
CA ILE A 15 -10.06 4.04 -23.72
C ILE A 15 -10.31 5.53 -23.85
N ASN A 16 -10.44 6.03 -25.09
CA ASN A 16 -10.77 7.42 -25.40
C ASN A 16 -9.88 8.47 -24.68
N GLY A 17 -8.58 8.20 -24.55
CA GLY A 17 -7.67 9.13 -23.88
C GLY A 17 -7.62 9.00 -22.36
N ARG A 18 -8.33 8.04 -21.77
CA ARG A 18 -8.44 7.83 -20.32
C ARG A 18 -7.92 6.45 -19.94
N SER A 19 -7.29 6.37 -18.76
CA SER A 19 -6.91 5.08 -18.17
C SER A 19 -8.01 4.63 -17.23
N LEU A 20 -8.61 3.47 -17.52
CA LEU A 20 -9.72 2.89 -16.79
C LEU A 20 -9.29 1.63 -16.06
N LEU A 21 -9.75 1.49 -14.82
CA LEU A 21 -9.59 0.28 -14.01
C LEU A 21 -10.96 -0.30 -13.72
N SER A 22 -11.22 -1.51 -14.19
CA SER A 22 -12.46 -2.23 -13.91
C SER A 22 -12.25 -3.18 -12.73
N LEU A 23 -13.02 -3.00 -11.66
CA LEU A 23 -12.99 -3.86 -10.49
C LEU A 23 -14.27 -4.67 -10.38
N SER A 24 -14.17 -6.00 -10.41
CA SER A 24 -15.31 -6.90 -10.22
C SER A 24 -15.70 -6.98 -8.75
N ASN A 25 -16.99 -6.88 -8.44
CA ASN A 25 -17.47 -7.15 -7.09
C ASN A 25 -17.45 -8.66 -6.79
N GLU A 26 -17.24 -9.07 -5.54
CA GLU A 26 -17.16 -10.50 -5.14
C GLU A 26 -18.39 -11.33 -5.54
N LYS A 27 -19.53 -10.67 -5.78
CA LYS A 27 -20.78 -11.29 -6.24
C LYS A 27 -20.89 -11.46 -7.77
N GLY A 28 -19.89 -11.07 -8.55
CA GLY A 28 -19.83 -11.30 -10.01
C GLY A 28 -20.80 -10.49 -10.88
N ASP A 29 -21.82 -9.85 -10.31
CA ASP A 29 -22.91 -9.27 -11.10
C ASP A 29 -22.63 -7.89 -11.71
N GLN A 30 -21.71 -7.08 -11.16
CA GLN A 30 -21.38 -5.74 -11.70
C GLN A 30 -19.91 -5.38 -11.45
N SER A 31 -19.20 -4.96 -12.50
CA SER A 31 -17.87 -4.34 -12.40
C SER A 31 -18.01 -2.83 -12.25
N GLN A 32 -17.32 -2.26 -11.27
CA GLN A 32 -17.22 -0.81 -11.14
C GLN A 32 -15.98 -0.31 -11.87
N GLU A 33 -16.15 0.72 -12.69
CA GLU A 33 -15.05 1.35 -13.43
C GLU A 33 -14.57 2.61 -12.71
N TYR A 34 -13.25 2.77 -12.64
CA TYR A 34 -12.62 3.96 -12.08
C TYR A 34 -11.67 4.59 -13.09
N VAL A 35 -11.75 5.91 -13.24
CA VAL A 35 -10.78 6.68 -14.02
C VAL A 35 -9.55 6.93 -13.17
N ILE A 36 -8.40 6.42 -13.62
CA ILE A 36 -7.14 6.50 -12.89
C ILE A 36 -6.17 7.42 -13.64
N ASN A 37 -5.36 8.18 -12.91
CA ASN A 37 -4.18 8.81 -13.49
C ASN A 37 -3.07 7.75 -13.65
N PRO A 38 -2.63 7.41 -14.88
CA PRO A 38 -1.65 6.35 -15.08
C PRO A 38 -0.26 6.70 -14.49
N ASP A 39 0.02 7.98 -14.27
CA ASP A 39 1.22 8.43 -13.58
C ASP A 39 1.04 8.28 -12.06
N PRO A 40 1.83 7.43 -11.38
CA PRO A 40 1.66 7.18 -9.96
C PRO A 40 2.07 8.42 -9.14
N ILE A 41 1.23 8.78 -8.17
CA ILE A 41 1.52 9.85 -7.20
C ILE A 41 2.57 9.43 -6.15
N LEU A 42 2.76 8.11 -5.99
CA LEU A 42 3.81 7.54 -5.16
C LEU A 42 4.27 6.22 -5.77
N LYS A 43 5.58 6.04 -5.86
CA LYS A 43 6.23 4.78 -6.25
C LYS A 43 7.43 4.55 -5.35
N ALA A 44 7.39 3.53 -4.50
CA ALA A 44 8.52 3.16 -3.66
C ALA A 44 9.66 2.64 -4.57
N GLY A 45 10.75 3.40 -4.65
CA GLY A 45 11.82 3.18 -5.65
C GLY A 45 12.85 2.11 -5.29
N THR A 46 12.72 1.43 -4.14
CA THR A 46 13.70 0.42 -3.71
C THR A 46 13.20 -1.00 -3.94
N VAL A 47 14.04 -1.81 -4.59
CA VAL A 47 13.76 -3.22 -4.94
C VAL A 47 13.48 -4.10 -3.72
N VAL A 48 13.97 -3.70 -2.53
CA VAL A 48 13.85 -4.46 -1.28
C VAL A 48 12.60 -4.05 -0.46
N SER A 49 11.85 -3.04 -0.89
CA SER A 49 10.64 -2.58 -0.20
C SER A 49 9.40 -3.44 -0.52
N ARG A 50 8.26 -3.08 0.08
CA ARG A 50 6.92 -3.63 -0.25
C ARG A 50 6.46 -3.28 -1.67
N GLY A 51 7.24 -2.48 -2.42
CA GLY A 51 6.89 -2.10 -3.78
C GLY A 51 5.62 -1.27 -3.86
N THR A 52 5.36 -0.42 -2.86
CA THR A 52 4.13 0.37 -2.78
C THR A 52 4.02 1.32 -3.97
N VAL A 53 2.89 1.28 -4.66
CA VAL A 53 2.53 2.22 -5.73
C VAL A 53 1.15 2.78 -5.45
N CYS A 54 0.97 4.08 -5.65
CA CYS A 54 -0.32 4.73 -5.48
C CYS A 54 -0.67 5.55 -6.72
N TYR A 55 -1.92 5.44 -7.15
CA TYR A 55 -2.47 6.16 -8.28
C TYR A 55 -3.63 7.03 -7.81
N GLU A 56 -3.71 8.23 -8.40
CA GLU A 56 -4.83 9.11 -8.18
C GLU A 56 -6.06 8.59 -8.93
N MET A 57 -7.21 8.56 -8.24
CA MET A 57 -8.51 8.31 -8.86
C MET A 57 -9.09 9.67 -9.26
N ARG A 58 -9.24 9.93 -10.56
CA ARG A 58 -9.51 11.30 -11.06
C ARG A 58 -10.88 11.82 -10.67
N ASP A 59 -11.87 10.95 -10.69
CA ASP A 59 -13.28 11.31 -10.44
C ASP A 59 -13.71 11.07 -8.99
N GLU A 60 -12.81 10.52 -8.17
CA GLU A 60 -13.08 10.16 -6.77
C GLU A 60 -12.19 10.98 -5.84
N ASN A 61 -12.67 11.27 -4.63
CA ASN A 61 -11.82 11.85 -3.59
C ASN A 61 -10.92 10.78 -2.96
N ALA A 62 -10.23 9.96 -3.76
CA ALA A 62 -9.58 8.74 -3.30
C ALA A 62 -8.26 8.42 -4.04
N VAL A 63 -7.51 7.48 -3.48
CA VAL A 63 -6.25 6.98 -4.01
C VAL A 63 -6.31 5.46 -4.11
N MET A 64 -5.91 4.92 -5.25
CA MET A 64 -5.71 3.48 -5.44
C MET A 64 -4.29 3.12 -5.01
N LYS A 65 -4.14 2.24 -4.02
CA LYS A 65 -2.84 1.79 -3.50
C LYS A 65 -2.63 0.31 -3.79
N TYR A 66 -1.44 -0.02 -4.27
CA TYR A 66 -0.95 -1.39 -4.45
C TYR A 66 0.27 -1.61 -3.56
N SER A 67 0.37 -2.76 -2.92
CA SER A 67 1.52 -3.13 -2.10
C SER A 67 1.63 -4.65 -1.91
N TRP A 68 2.87 -5.14 -1.87
CA TRP A 68 3.18 -6.51 -1.50
C TRP A 68 3.33 -6.63 0.01
N THR A 69 2.43 -7.39 0.63
CA THR A 69 2.42 -7.64 2.08
C THR A 69 2.87 -9.07 2.37
N ARG A 70 3.21 -9.37 3.63
CA ARG A 70 3.52 -10.75 4.05
C ARG A 70 2.22 -11.53 4.12
N SER A 71 2.17 -12.75 3.57
CA SER A 71 0.95 -13.57 3.63
C SER A 71 0.66 -14.17 5.00
N ALA A 72 1.58 -14.06 5.96
CA ALA A 72 1.45 -14.62 7.30
C ALA A 72 1.32 -13.52 8.36
N GLY A 73 0.40 -13.71 9.31
CA GLY A 73 0.07 -12.75 10.37
C GLY A 73 -1.08 -11.82 9.98
N GLN A 74 -1.38 -10.85 10.85
CA GLN A 74 -2.30 -9.77 10.52
C GLN A 74 -1.70 -8.93 9.39
N SER A 75 -2.50 -8.74 8.34
CA SER A 75 -2.15 -7.94 7.19
C SER A 75 -2.48 -6.48 7.44
N GLU A 76 -1.88 -5.61 6.64
CA GLU A 76 -2.25 -4.20 6.60
C GLU A 76 -3.76 -4.00 6.44
N MET A 77 -4.38 -4.83 5.60
CA MET A 77 -5.83 -4.83 5.34
C MET A 77 -6.66 -5.12 6.59
N ASP A 78 -6.18 -6.01 7.47
CA ASP A 78 -6.90 -6.35 8.69
C ASP A 78 -6.90 -5.16 9.66
N PHE A 79 -5.74 -4.52 9.86
CA PHE A 79 -5.65 -3.30 10.68
C PHE A 79 -6.47 -2.14 10.10
N MET A 80 -6.60 -2.04 8.77
CA MET A 80 -7.49 -1.05 8.14
C MET A 80 -8.96 -1.31 8.48
N GLN A 81 -9.37 -2.57 8.47
CA GLN A 81 -10.75 -2.95 8.76
C GLN A 81 -11.11 -2.62 10.21
N ASP A 82 -10.17 -2.85 11.13
CA ASP A 82 -10.33 -2.49 12.55
C ASP A 82 -10.40 -0.97 12.74
N ALA A 83 -9.55 -0.23 12.02
CA ALA A 83 -9.47 1.23 12.08
C ALA A 83 -10.65 1.97 11.41
N CYS A 84 -11.49 1.26 10.65
CA CYS A 84 -12.59 1.84 9.88
C CYS A 84 -13.51 2.70 10.75
N ASP A 85 -13.92 3.86 10.21
CA ASP A 85 -14.82 4.83 10.84
C ASP A 85 -14.25 5.54 12.08
N THR A 86 -12.94 5.46 12.34
CA THR A 86 -12.28 6.25 13.37
C THR A 86 -12.11 7.68 12.89
N GLU A 87 -12.62 8.66 13.66
CA GLU A 87 -12.53 10.06 13.29
C GLU A 87 -11.06 10.53 13.21
N GLY A 88 -10.66 10.99 12.03
CA GLY A 88 -9.30 11.41 11.70
C GLY A 88 -8.38 10.29 11.18
N VAL A 89 -8.92 9.12 10.83
CA VAL A 89 -8.21 8.02 10.14
C VAL A 89 -8.80 7.83 8.75
N VAL A 90 -7.98 7.47 7.73
CA VAL A 90 -8.55 7.26 6.37
C VAL A 90 -9.41 6.02 6.39
N ASN A 91 -10.43 6.04 5.55
CA ASN A 91 -11.26 4.88 5.28
C ASN A 91 -10.75 4.12 4.05
N TYR A 92 -11.05 2.82 4.06
CA TYR A 92 -10.69 1.88 3.01
C TYR A 92 -11.96 1.26 2.45
N PRO A 93 -12.74 1.97 1.62
CA PRO A 93 -14.03 1.49 1.12
C PRO A 93 -13.94 0.18 0.34
N ARG A 94 -12.73 -0.17 -0.13
CA ARG A 94 -12.47 -1.41 -0.83
C ARG A 94 -11.05 -1.90 -0.60
N ALA A 95 -10.93 -3.19 -0.36
CA ALA A 95 -9.66 -3.88 -0.22
C ALA A 95 -9.73 -5.24 -0.92
N ASP A 96 -8.82 -5.50 -1.86
CA ASP A 96 -8.77 -6.74 -2.63
C ASP A 96 -7.39 -7.42 -2.47
N LYS A 97 -7.39 -8.75 -2.43
CA LYS A 97 -6.18 -9.58 -2.57
C LYS A 97 -6.10 -10.05 -4.02
N ILE A 98 -5.00 -9.75 -4.71
CA ILE A 98 -4.89 -9.98 -6.16
C ILE A 98 -4.25 -11.35 -6.45
N CYS A 99 -3.04 -11.58 -5.92
CA CYS A 99 -2.29 -12.81 -6.14
C CYS A 99 -1.23 -12.98 -5.05
N LYS A 100 -0.71 -14.20 -4.93
CA LYS A 100 0.46 -14.51 -4.11
C LYS A 100 1.67 -14.81 -4.97
N THR A 101 2.85 -14.60 -4.42
CA THR A 101 4.09 -15.05 -5.08
C THR A 101 4.10 -16.57 -5.28
N SER A 102 3.51 -17.32 -4.35
CA SER A 102 3.35 -18.78 -4.48
C SER A 102 2.49 -19.19 -5.68
N ASP A 103 1.50 -18.39 -6.09
CA ASP A 103 0.67 -18.68 -7.26
C ASP A 103 1.51 -18.65 -8.54
N HIS A 104 2.43 -17.69 -8.65
CA HIS A 104 3.34 -17.56 -9.79
C HIS A 104 4.46 -18.61 -9.80
N LEU A 105 4.83 -19.11 -8.62
CA LEU A 105 5.87 -20.13 -8.48
C LEU A 105 5.30 -21.56 -8.58
N LYS A 106 3.98 -21.70 -8.67
CA LYS A 106 3.30 -22.99 -8.76
C LYS A 106 3.78 -23.76 -9.99
N GLY A 107 4.29 -24.97 -9.78
CA GLY A 107 4.79 -25.82 -10.85
C GLY A 107 6.27 -25.65 -11.17
N LEU A 108 6.96 -24.68 -10.56
CA LEU A 108 8.42 -24.62 -10.61
C LEU A 108 9.02 -25.62 -9.62
N ASN A 109 9.95 -26.44 -10.10
CA ASN A 109 10.70 -27.35 -9.25
C ASN A 109 12.07 -26.76 -8.91
N PHE A 110 12.26 -26.39 -7.64
CA PHE A 110 13.52 -25.86 -7.12
C PHE A 110 14.44 -26.94 -6.52
N SER A 111 14.12 -28.24 -6.69
CA SER A 111 14.92 -29.33 -6.11
C SER A 111 16.36 -29.37 -6.64
N SER A 112 16.59 -28.88 -7.86
CA SER A 112 17.90 -28.77 -8.50
C SER A 112 18.47 -27.35 -8.49
N ALA A 113 17.80 -26.39 -7.84
CA ALA A 113 18.26 -25.02 -7.81
C ALA A 113 19.62 -24.91 -7.11
N ALA A 114 20.62 -24.38 -7.81
CA ALA A 114 21.91 -24.07 -7.21
C ALA A 114 21.76 -22.82 -6.34
N TYR A 115 22.14 -22.94 -5.07
CA TYR A 115 22.15 -21.80 -4.16
C TYR A 115 23.37 -20.92 -4.46
N TRP A 116 23.15 -19.63 -4.62
CA TRP A 116 24.22 -18.65 -4.65
C TRP A 116 24.80 -18.52 -3.25
N ASP A 117 25.98 -19.10 -3.03
CA ASP A 117 26.75 -18.79 -1.85
C ASP A 117 27.31 -17.37 -1.98
N ILE A 118 26.65 -16.43 -1.30
CA ILE A 118 27.08 -15.04 -1.21
C ILE A 118 28.09 -14.83 -0.08
N SER A 119 28.58 -15.89 0.58
CA SER A 119 29.72 -15.81 1.50
C SER A 119 30.98 -15.38 0.75
N GLY A 120 31.84 -14.58 1.39
CA GLY A 120 33.08 -14.05 0.77
C GLY A 120 32.90 -12.90 -0.23
N LEU A 121 31.69 -12.67 -0.77
CA LEU A 121 31.40 -11.47 -1.56
C LEU A 121 31.37 -10.23 -0.66
N LYS A 122 31.80 -9.07 -1.18
CA LYS A 122 31.60 -7.77 -0.53
C LYS A 122 30.23 -7.23 -0.95
N PRO A 123 29.18 -7.39 -0.13
CA PRO A 123 27.86 -6.94 -0.53
C PRO A 123 27.82 -5.41 -0.53
N ILE A 124 27.07 -4.85 -1.47
CA ILE A 124 26.83 -3.39 -1.57
C ILE A 124 25.93 -2.91 -0.41
N SER A 125 25.11 -3.79 0.19
CA SER A 125 24.39 -3.53 1.43
C SER A 125 24.51 -4.70 2.42
N LYS A 126 24.66 -4.40 3.71
CA LYS A 126 24.67 -5.40 4.78
C LYS A 126 23.27 -5.47 5.37
N GLY A 127 22.44 -6.40 4.90
CA GLY A 127 21.19 -6.72 5.58
C GLY A 127 21.47 -7.40 6.92
N GLN A 128 20.87 -6.93 8.01
CA GLN A 128 20.85 -7.65 9.28
C GLN A 128 19.79 -8.75 9.21
N GLY A 129 20.20 -9.96 8.90
CA GLY A 129 19.38 -11.16 9.00
C GLY A 129 20.27 -12.35 9.33
N GLU A 130 19.84 -13.20 10.25
CA GLU A 130 20.57 -14.44 10.54
C GLU A 130 20.72 -15.25 9.26
N LYS A 131 21.97 -15.52 8.87
CA LYS A 131 22.28 -16.56 7.89
C LYS A 131 22.00 -17.89 8.59
N GLN A 132 20.82 -18.48 8.38
CA GLN A 132 20.57 -19.86 8.77
C GLN A 132 20.76 -20.76 7.53
N PRO A 133 21.96 -21.34 7.33
CA PRO A 133 22.30 -22.16 6.16
C PRO A 133 21.62 -23.54 6.13
N THR A 134 20.98 -23.97 7.22
CA THR A 134 20.40 -25.32 7.35
C THR A 134 18.90 -25.40 7.03
N MET A 135 18.26 -24.26 6.84
CA MET A 135 16.85 -24.18 6.45
C MET A 135 16.78 -23.87 4.94
N PRO A 136 15.97 -24.59 4.14
CA PRO A 136 15.68 -24.12 2.78
C PRO A 136 15.21 -22.67 2.88
N PRO A 137 15.66 -21.75 2.00
CA PRO A 137 15.20 -20.38 2.05
C PRO A 137 13.68 -20.43 1.99
N ARG A 138 13.05 -20.07 3.10
CA ARG A 138 11.60 -19.92 3.13
C ARG A 138 11.33 -18.87 2.09
N ILE A 139 10.82 -19.30 0.92
CA ILE A 139 10.22 -18.38 -0.03
C ILE A 139 9.15 -17.68 0.78
N LYS A 140 9.45 -16.44 1.18
CA LYS A 140 8.56 -15.66 2.02
C LYS A 140 7.42 -15.29 1.10
N ASP A 141 6.33 -16.03 1.22
CA ASP A 141 5.18 -15.76 0.38
C ASP A 141 4.66 -14.36 0.68
N ARG A 142 4.41 -13.63 -0.40
CA ARG A 142 3.88 -12.27 -0.37
C ARG A 142 2.58 -12.23 -1.12
N GLU A 143 1.65 -11.42 -0.64
CA GLU A 143 0.35 -11.20 -1.24
C GLU A 143 0.31 -9.77 -1.79
N LEU A 144 -0.01 -9.65 -3.08
CA LEU A 144 -0.28 -8.36 -3.70
C LEU A 144 -1.68 -7.93 -3.28
N THR A 145 -1.75 -6.77 -2.63
CA THR A 145 -3.00 -6.17 -2.16
C THR A 145 -3.29 -4.90 -2.94
N ARG A 146 -4.59 -4.63 -3.15
CA ARG A 146 -5.11 -3.38 -3.70
C ARG A 146 -6.08 -2.77 -2.71
N LEU A 147 -5.92 -1.48 -2.45
CA LEU A 147 -6.75 -0.72 -1.53
C LEU A 147 -7.23 0.56 -2.21
N ILE A 148 -8.52 0.89 -2.05
CA ILE A 148 -9.01 2.25 -2.30
C ILE A 148 -8.92 2.99 -0.96
N VAL A 149 -8.26 4.15 -0.93
CA VAL A 149 -8.03 4.95 0.27
C VAL A 149 -8.75 6.29 0.11
N THR A 150 -9.62 6.63 1.06
CA THR A 150 -10.39 7.88 1.03
C THR A 150 -10.41 8.55 2.41
N PRO A 151 -10.44 9.88 2.47
CA PRO A 151 -10.23 10.82 1.37
C PRO A 151 -8.77 10.92 0.91
N ARG A 152 -8.55 11.43 -0.31
CA ARG A 152 -7.22 11.85 -0.77
C ARG A 152 -6.82 13.15 -0.06
N GLY A 153 -5.52 13.32 0.16
CA GLY A 153 -4.96 14.50 0.81
C GLY A 153 -3.55 14.81 0.36
N ARG A 154 -3.00 15.91 0.89
CA ARG A 154 -1.63 16.36 0.62
C ARG A 154 -0.71 15.89 1.75
N ARG A 155 0.59 15.80 1.51
CA ARG A 155 1.54 15.43 2.58
C ARG A 155 1.65 16.53 3.62
N LEU A 156 1.93 16.17 4.87
CA LEU A 156 2.18 17.11 5.97
C LEU A 156 3.25 18.17 5.62
N ASN A 157 4.31 17.78 4.91
CA ASN A 157 5.36 18.71 4.49
C ASN A 157 4.92 19.76 3.45
N THR A 158 3.64 19.76 3.05
CA THR A 158 3.04 20.75 2.15
C THR A 158 2.14 21.76 2.88
N SER A 159 2.12 21.76 4.22
CA SER A 159 1.45 22.83 4.98
C SER A 159 1.96 24.20 4.52
N ARG A 160 1.03 25.13 4.32
CA ARG A 160 1.24 26.46 3.76
C ARG A 160 1.55 27.50 4.83
N THR A 161 1.12 27.25 6.06
CA THR A 161 1.33 28.14 7.20
C THR A 161 1.75 27.34 8.43
N ILE A 162 2.39 28.03 9.39
CA ILE A 162 2.72 27.45 10.69
C ILE A 162 1.45 27.00 11.43
N MET A 163 0.36 27.78 11.31
CA MET A 163 -0.90 27.45 11.98
C MET A 163 -1.50 26.15 11.43
N GLU A 164 -1.58 26.02 10.10
CA GLU A 164 -2.04 24.79 9.44
C GLU A 164 -1.22 23.60 9.93
N PHE A 165 0.12 23.69 9.91
CA PHE A 165 0.99 22.62 10.40
C PHE A 165 0.72 22.25 11.88
N VAL A 166 0.51 23.23 12.76
CA VAL A 166 0.24 22.96 14.19
C VAL A 166 -1.14 22.32 14.39
N GLU A 167 -2.15 22.77 13.66
CA GLU A 167 -3.47 22.14 13.64
C GLU A 167 -3.37 20.70 13.10
N ASP A 168 -2.55 20.49 12.08
CA ASP A 168 -2.30 19.20 11.46
C ASP A 168 -1.72 18.19 12.46
N ILE A 169 -0.67 18.60 13.15
CA ILE A 169 -0.05 17.79 14.21
C ILE A 169 -1.03 17.54 15.35
N ARG A 170 -1.83 18.53 15.76
CA ARG A 170 -2.82 18.38 16.83
C ARG A 170 -3.84 17.30 16.47
N ASP A 171 -4.49 17.39 15.31
CA ASP A 171 -5.53 16.41 15.00
C ASP A 171 -4.90 15.05 14.68
N ALA A 172 -3.68 15.03 14.13
CA ALA A 172 -2.88 13.81 14.02
C ALA A 172 -2.46 13.22 15.39
N ILE A 173 -2.54 13.93 16.51
CA ILE A 173 -2.37 13.31 17.83
C ILE A 173 -3.71 12.76 18.32
N ILE A 174 -4.78 13.53 18.15
CA ILE A 174 -6.14 13.16 18.56
C ILE A 174 -6.59 11.87 17.88
N ALA A 175 -6.38 11.75 16.57
CA ALA A 175 -6.88 10.59 15.85
C ALA A 175 -6.06 9.31 16.12
N HIS A 176 -4.77 9.40 16.48
CA HIS A 176 -3.98 8.28 16.99
C HIS A 176 -4.46 7.85 18.37
N GLN A 177 -4.81 8.82 19.24
CA GLN A 177 -5.39 8.53 20.54
C GLN A 177 -6.74 7.80 20.39
N ARG A 178 -7.62 8.26 19.50
CA ARG A 178 -8.89 7.59 19.19
C ARG A 178 -8.66 6.20 18.64
N LEU A 179 -7.75 6.04 17.68
CA LEU A 179 -7.42 4.73 17.11
C LEU A 179 -6.97 3.74 18.19
N PHE A 180 -6.18 4.19 19.16
CA PHE A 180 -5.76 3.35 20.27
C PHE A 180 -6.89 3.06 21.27
N VAL A 181 -7.66 4.07 21.68
CA VAL A 181 -8.69 3.94 22.72
C VAL A 181 -9.95 3.24 22.22
N GLU A 182 -10.38 3.53 21.00
CA GLU A 182 -11.65 3.05 20.42
C GLU A 182 -11.48 1.73 19.66
N LYS A 183 -10.33 1.51 19.05
CA LYS A 183 -10.08 0.34 18.18
C LYS A 183 -8.98 -0.60 18.69
N GLU A 184 -8.28 -0.24 19.77
CA GLU A 184 -7.13 -1.01 20.29
C GLU A 184 -6.00 -1.18 19.25
N VAL A 185 -5.91 -0.27 18.28
CA VAL A 185 -4.90 -0.30 17.22
C VAL A 185 -3.80 0.72 17.53
N LEU A 186 -2.55 0.27 17.54
CA LEU A 186 -1.36 1.12 17.62
C LEU A 186 -0.71 1.25 16.24
N HIS A 187 -0.63 2.47 15.69
CA HIS A 187 -0.09 2.68 14.34
C HIS A 187 1.41 2.30 14.21
N GLY A 188 2.27 2.69 15.17
CA GLY A 188 3.67 2.27 15.19
C GLY A 188 4.60 2.79 14.06
N ASP A 189 4.10 3.59 13.10
CA ASP A 189 4.88 4.14 11.98
C ASP A 189 4.46 5.60 11.67
N ILE A 190 4.72 6.48 12.63
CA ILE A 190 4.36 7.90 12.52
C ILE A 190 5.46 8.64 11.76
N SER A 191 5.14 9.08 10.53
CA SER A 191 6.06 9.83 9.66
C SER A 191 5.30 10.85 8.80
N ASP A 192 6.03 11.79 8.19
CA ASP A 192 5.46 12.79 7.28
C ASP A 192 4.76 12.16 6.05
N GLY A 193 5.18 10.95 5.67
CA GLY A 193 4.59 10.18 4.56
C GLY A 193 3.27 9.48 4.89
N ASN A 194 2.93 9.36 6.18
CA ASN A 194 1.73 8.65 6.65
C ASN A 194 0.65 9.59 7.21
N ILE A 195 0.94 10.90 7.32
CA ILE A 195 -0.03 11.93 7.70
C ILE A 195 -0.43 12.70 6.44
N ILE A 196 -1.73 12.72 6.11
CA ILE A 196 -2.26 13.54 5.01
C ILE A 196 -3.19 14.65 5.51
N LEU A 197 -3.05 15.80 4.86
CA LEU A 197 -3.85 17.00 5.05
C LEU A 197 -5.04 16.94 4.12
N VAL A 198 -6.24 16.96 4.70
CA VAL A 198 -7.49 16.93 3.93
C VAL A 198 -8.26 18.22 4.21
N SER A 199 -8.61 18.93 3.15
CA SER A 199 -9.42 20.14 3.24
C SER A 199 -10.89 19.76 3.07
N ILE A 200 -11.67 19.80 4.13
CA ILE A 200 -13.12 19.55 4.09
C ILE A 200 -13.83 20.84 4.51
N ASN A 201 -14.50 21.52 3.57
CA ASN A 201 -15.32 22.72 3.84
C ASN A 201 -14.61 23.87 4.59
N GLY A 202 -13.29 24.06 4.39
CA GLY A 202 -12.51 25.08 5.09
C GLY A 202 -12.09 24.71 6.52
N LEU A 203 -12.40 23.49 6.97
CA LEU A 203 -11.83 22.84 8.14
C LEU A 203 -10.80 21.80 7.68
N THR A 204 -9.61 21.83 8.26
CA THR A 204 -8.60 20.79 8.03
C THR A 204 -8.98 19.57 8.86
N LEU A 205 -9.14 18.42 8.20
CA LEU A 205 -9.28 17.14 8.86
C LEU A 205 -8.04 16.32 8.49
N ASN A 206 -7.33 15.84 9.51
CA ASN A 206 -6.13 15.03 9.33
C ASN A 206 -6.54 13.58 9.24
N ILE A 207 -6.00 12.89 8.25
CA ILE A 207 -6.44 11.55 7.93
C ILE A 207 -5.19 10.70 7.68
N TYR A 208 -5.06 9.55 8.32
CA TYR A 208 -3.84 8.74 8.25
C TYR A 208 -3.84 7.77 7.09
N LYS A 209 -2.69 7.61 6.42
CA LYS A 209 -2.48 6.48 5.50
C LYS A 209 -1.57 5.49 6.20
N ASN A 210 -2.10 4.33 6.64
CA ASN A 210 -1.18 3.32 7.13
C ASN A 210 -0.33 2.80 5.96
N GLN A 211 0.98 2.70 6.20
CA GLN A 211 1.93 1.93 5.41
C GLN A 211 2.54 0.87 6.32
N PHE A 212 1.77 -0.14 6.72
CA PHE A 212 2.30 -1.30 7.47
C PHE A 212 3.15 -2.22 6.59
#